data_AF-A0A7Y5UZ80-F1
#
_entry.id   AF-A0A7Y5UZ80-F1
#
_cell.length_a   1.000
_cell.length_b   1.000
_cell.length_c   1.000
_cell.angle_alpha   90.00
_cell.angle_beta   90.00
_cell.angle_gamma   90.00
#
_symmetry.space_group_name_H-M   'P 1'
#
loop_
_entity.id
_entity.type
_entity.pdbx_description
1 polymer ?
#
loop_
_entity_poly.entity_id
_entity_poly.type
_entity_poly.pdbx_seq_one_letter_code
_entity_poly.pdbx_strand_id
1 'polypeptide(L)'
;MSLFNRTKESSVKRNLVNVLVVLAAALLIAPAAFAQTAQTPQQICDAAAAPEPATREYAAAEQVLDASLDYAAVFCTGAGAVYVDLFEDYAPITVNNFVFLAQQGYYNNTTFHRVIENFMAQGGDPTGTGTGGPGYQFEDEFIGFLNFDRSGWLAMANAGPGTNGSQFFITTTPTPHLDFRHTIFGEVLEGQENVVAIDLRDPAAATAPGEALNTIVIVTDPALVQTTYTAPAPAVAEDYEAAMEQLNNSIPAPLLVDSEFSGVFSSEQTLALLPGDQSDGSAAAFFGAHGHSQRVQHRVTNATCDLASAGFMAISYGLDRFASPEEAAAALAEGWYEQSYIDQGFAASAEEGTTAPMLTRTRTVCEVDAIDAVMFLQRGRAVAIVSATVPAGDDVPLALLLQQGVAQNTYEYLFAAQIRTELK
;
A
#
# COMPACT_ATOMS: atom_id res chain seq x y z
N MET A 1 90.59 -57.38 -19.45
CA MET A 1 90.79 -57.89 -20.82
C MET A 1 89.75 -57.21 -21.71
N SER A 2 90.21 -56.31 -22.60
CA SER A 2 89.58 -55.93 -23.89
C SER A 2 88.11 -55.45 -23.88
N LEU A 3 87.79 -54.14 -23.97
CA LEU A 3 87.80 -53.21 -25.12
C LEU A 3 86.36 -52.94 -25.64
N PHE A 4 85.96 -51.65 -25.66
CA PHE A 4 85.28 -50.88 -26.74
C PHE A 4 83.99 -51.45 -27.39
N ASN A 5 82.94 -50.70 -27.77
CA ASN A 5 82.64 -49.28 -27.91
C ASN A 5 81.12 -49.11 -28.22
N ARG A 6 80.55 -47.92 -27.91
CA ARG A 6 79.50 -47.09 -28.59
C ARG A 6 78.52 -47.75 -29.61
N THR A 7 77.23 -47.36 -29.75
CA THR A 7 76.60 -46.01 -29.82
C THR A 7 75.05 -46.11 -29.99
N LYS A 8 74.29 -45.09 -29.49
CA LYS A 8 73.04 -44.42 -30.02
C LYS A 8 71.76 -45.24 -30.30
N GLU A 9 70.50 -44.77 -30.20
CA GLU A 9 69.78 -43.55 -29.78
C GLU A 9 68.24 -43.84 -29.83
N SER A 10 67.40 -43.03 -29.16
CA SER A 10 65.90 -42.92 -29.26
C SER A 10 65.04 -44.02 -28.57
N SER A 11 63.87 -43.79 -27.93
CA SER A 11 63.05 -42.61 -27.60
C SER A 11 61.93 -43.01 -26.60
N VAL A 12 61.94 -42.38 -25.42
CA VAL A 12 60.82 -41.71 -24.71
C VAL A 12 59.47 -42.44 -24.45
N LYS A 13 59.11 -42.60 -23.16
CA LYS A 13 57.91 -42.01 -22.52
C LYS A 13 57.85 -42.24 -20.99
N ARG A 14 57.64 -41.11 -20.28
CA ARG A 14 56.98 -40.87 -18.97
C ARG A 14 57.38 -41.71 -17.75
N ASN A 15 57.88 -41.03 -16.71
CA ASN A 15 57.70 -41.45 -15.32
C ASN A 15 57.38 -40.24 -14.43
N LEU A 16 56.41 -40.48 -13.53
CA LEU A 16 56.01 -39.65 -12.40
C LEU A 16 57.20 -39.43 -11.45
N VAL A 17 57.15 -38.32 -10.70
CA VAL A 17 57.22 -38.23 -9.22
C VAL A 17 57.65 -36.80 -8.86
N ASN A 18 56.88 -36.13 -8.00
CA ASN A 18 57.35 -35.32 -6.86
C ASN A 18 56.16 -34.59 -6.22
N VAL A 19 55.76 -35.03 -5.02
CA VAL A 19 54.84 -34.27 -4.16
C VAL A 19 55.70 -33.44 -3.21
N LEU A 20 55.67 -32.13 -3.39
CA LEU A 20 56.28 -31.14 -2.51
C LEU A 20 55.15 -30.54 -1.64
N VAL A 21 55.25 -30.65 -0.31
CA VAL A 21 54.34 -29.97 0.62
C VAL A 21 54.80 -28.52 0.78
N VAL A 22 54.04 -27.58 0.24
CA VAL A 22 54.21 -26.14 0.47
C VAL A 22 53.17 -25.69 1.49
N LEU A 23 53.61 -25.24 2.67
CA LEU A 23 52.78 -24.51 3.63
C LEU A 23 52.48 -23.12 3.03
N ALA A 24 51.25 -22.92 2.54
CA ALA A 24 50.75 -21.60 2.19
C ALA A 24 49.99 -21.03 3.40
N ALA A 25 50.53 -19.97 4.02
CA ALA A 25 49.78 -19.15 4.94
C ALA A 25 48.73 -18.36 4.14
N ALA A 26 47.48 -18.80 4.22
CA ALA A 26 46.35 -18.09 3.65
C ALA A 26 46.06 -16.85 4.52
N LEU A 27 46.44 -15.67 4.03
CA LEU A 27 45.94 -14.40 4.56
C LEU A 27 44.45 -14.32 4.19
N LEU A 28 43.57 -14.52 5.17
CA LEU A 28 42.15 -14.22 5.06
C LEU A 28 41.98 -12.69 4.97
N ILE A 29 41.98 -12.14 3.76
CA ILE A 29 41.45 -10.81 3.52
C ILE A 29 39.93 -10.98 3.49
N ALA A 30 39.28 -10.78 4.65
CA ALA A 30 37.84 -10.58 4.66
C ALA A 30 37.56 -9.31 3.83
N PRO A 31 36.65 -9.35 2.83
CA PRO A 31 36.21 -8.12 2.20
C PRO A 31 35.52 -7.30 3.29
N ALA A 32 36.11 -6.17 3.66
CA ALA A 32 35.39 -5.16 4.41
C ALA A 32 34.24 -4.72 3.50
N ALA A 33 33.02 -5.18 3.80
CA ALA A 33 31.83 -4.59 3.26
C ALA A 33 31.86 -3.12 3.71
N PHE A 34 32.22 -2.23 2.79
CA PHE A 34 32.08 -0.80 3.02
C PHE A 34 30.58 -0.56 3.15
N ALA A 35 30.11 -0.32 4.38
CA ALA A 35 28.75 0.18 4.58
C ALA A 35 28.63 1.48 3.77
N GLN A 36 27.74 1.51 2.78
CA GLN A 36 27.45 2.72 2.04
C GLN A 36 26.87 3.73 3.04
N THR A 37 27.46 4.93 3.09
CA THR A 37 26.99 5.96 4.00
C THR A 37 25.64 6.49 3.53
N ALA A 38 24.67 6.58 4.44
CA ALA A 38 23.38 7.21 4.14
C ALA A 38 23.56 8.64 3.62
N GLN A 39 22.73 9.04 2.67
CA GLN A 39 22.79 10.33 2.00
C GLN A 39 21.47 11.08 2.15
N THR A 40 21.50 12.41 2.25
CA THR A 40 20.26 13.20 2.21
C THR A 40 19.61 13.11 0.83
N PRO A 41 18.29 13.35 0.70
CA PRO A 41 17.63 13.39 -0.62
C PRO A 41 18.33 14.31 -1.62
N GLN A 42 18.81 15.48 -1.17
CA GLN A 42 19.55 16.40 -2.04
C GLN A 42 20.91 15.83 -2.49
N GLN A 43 21.65 15.16 -1.60
CA GLN A 43 22.91 14.52 -1.97
C GLN A 43 22.72 13.37 -2.96
N ILE A 44 21.61 12.64 -2.86
CA ILE A 44 21.23 11.62 -3.85
C ILE A 44 21.04 12.30 -5.21
N CYS A 45 20.32 13.42 -5.26
CA CYS A 45 20.12 14.17 -6.50
C CYS A 45 21.40 14.76 -7.08
N ASP A 46 22.27 15.32 -6.24
CA ASP A 46 23.55 15.89 -6.68
C ASP A 46 24.47 14.83 -7.32
N ALA A 47 24.33 13.55 -6.90
CA ALA A 47 25.08 12.42 -7.43
C ALA A 47 24.40 11.72 -8.63
N ALA A 48 23.10 11.93 -8.82
CA ALA A 48 22.32 11.23 -9.81
C ALA A 48 22.61 11.73 -11.24
N ALA A 49 22.74 10.78 -12.18
CA ALA A 49 22.83 11.09 -13.59
C ALA A 49 21.43 11.01 -14.23
N ALA A 50 21.15 11.93 -15.17
CA ALA A 50 19.90 11.98 -15.93
C ALA A 50 20.12 11.73 -17.43
N PRO A 51 20.59 10.54 -17.85
CA PRO A 51 20.76 10.25 -19.27
C PRO A 51 19.40 10.21 -19.97
N GLU A 52 19.35 10.69 -21.22
CA GLU A 52 18.16 10.49 -22.06
C GLU A 52 17.91 8.99 -22.28
N PRO A 53 16.67 8.51 -22.10
CA PRO A 53 16.33 7.11 -22.33
C PRO A 53 16.37 6.77 -23.82
N ALA A 54 16.62 5.50 -24.15
CA ALA A 54 16.65 5.03 -25.54
C ALA A 54 15.26 5.07 -26.22
N THR A 55 14.19 4.92 -25.43
CA THR A 55 12.80 4.98 -25.87
C THR A 55 11.93 5.54 -24.75
N ARG A 56 10.77 6.10 -25.10
CA ARG A 56 9.69 6.47 -24.19
C ARG A 56 8.34 5.86 -24.62
N GLU A 57 8.41 4.82 -25.43
CA GLU A 57 7.25 4.02 -25.85
C GLU A 57 7.52 2.55 -25.53
N TYR A 58 6.56 1.92 -24.86
CA TYR A 58 6.58 0.53 -24.41
C TYR A 58 5.22 -0.12 -24.71
N ALA A 59 5.21 -1.45 -24.80
CA ALA A 59 3.97 -2.21 -24.99
C ALA A 59 3.21 -2.42 -23.66
N ALA A 60 3.94 -2.56 -22.55
CA ALA A 60 3.45 -2.68 -21.18
C ALA A 60 4.62 -2.47 -20.21
N ALA A 61 4.33 -2.26 -18.92
CA ALA A 61 5.34 -2.31 -17.87
C ALA A 61 5.81 -3.75 -17.62
N GLU A 62 7.12 -3.95 -17.45
CA GLU A 62 7.64 -5.23 -16.94
C GLU A 62 7.43 -5.31 -15.42
N GLN A 63 7.29 -6.52 -14.89
CA GLN A 63 7.23 -6.74 -13.44
C GLN A 63 8.63 -6.64 -12.84
N VAL A 64 8.84 -5.63 -12.00
CA VAL A 64 10.15 -5.27 -11.40
C VAL A 64 10.10 -5.19 -9.87
N LEU A 65 8.91 -5.26 -9.27
CA LEU A 65 8.77 -5.27 -7.82
C LEU A 65 9.17 -6.62 -7.22
N ASP A 66 9.85 -6.56 -6.08
CA ASP A 66 10.12 -7.69 -5.20
C ASP A 66 9.27 -7.52 -3.93
N ALA A 67 8.42 -8.50 -3.63
CA ALA A 67 7.50 -8.46 -2.49
C ALA A 67 8.19 -8.45 -1.12
N SER A 68 9.52 -8.58 -1.06
CA SER A 68 10.30 -8.48 0.17
C SER A 68 10.97 -7.11 0.38
N LEU A 69 10.78 -6.18 -0.55
CA LEU A 69 11.37 -4.85 -0.51
C LEU A 69 10.30 -3.79 -0.31
N ASP A 70 10.67 -2.76 0.45
CA ASP A 70 9.95 -1.51 0.59
C ASP A 70 10.48 -0.50 -0.44
N TYR A 71 9.60 0.20 -1.14
CA TYR A 71 9.95 1.09 -2.23
C TYR A 71 9.71 2.56 -1.89
N ALA A 72 10.76 3.36 -2.05
CA ALA A 72 10.71 4.80 -1.97
C ALA A 72 11.32 5.43 -3.23
N ALA A 73 11.14 6.73 -3.43
CA ALA A 73 11.76 7.44 -4.54
C ALA A 73 12.21 8.85 -4.16
N VAL A 74 13.31 9.31 -4.79
CA VAL A 74 13.76 10.69 -4.71
C VAL A 74 13.55 11.34 -6.08
N PHE A 75 12.62 12.29 -6.15
CA PHE A 75 12.45 13.15 -7.33
C PHE A 75 13.50 14.25 -7.29
N CYS A 76 14.35 14.28 -8.31
CA CYS A 76 15.37 15.31 -8.47
C CYS A 76 14.83 16.41 -9.38
N THR A 77 14.25 17.44 -8.79
CA THR A 77 13.65 18.56 -9.51
C THR A 77 14.57 19.77 -9.53
N GLY A 78 14.33 20.74 -10.41
CA GLY A 78 15.06 22.01 -10.37
C GLY A 78 14.68 22.90 -9.18
N ALA A 79 13.53 22.63 -8.53
CA ALA A 79 13.13 23.27 -7.28
C ALA A 79 13.74 22.61 -6.01
N GLY A 80 14.42 21.47 -6.16
CA GLY A 80 15.02 20.70 -5.06
C GLY A 80 14.59 19.23 -5.05
N ALA A 81 15.20 18.44 -4.17
CA ALA A 81 14.85 17.03 -3.99
C ALA A 81 13.51 16.87 -3.27
N VAL A 82 12.71 15.88 -3.68
CA VAL A 82 11.48 15.46 -2.99
C VAL A 82 11.58 13.96 -2.71
N TYR A 83 11.58 13.57 -1.44
CA TYR A 83 11.61 12.18 -1.02
C TYR A 83 10.19 11.69 -0.78
N VAL A 84 9.83 10.59 -1.43
CA VAL A 84 8.50 9.99 -1.35
C VAL A 84 8.57 8.54 -0.93
N ASP A 85 7.52 8.11 -0.24
CA ASP A 85 7.16 6.73 -0.02
C ASP A 85 6.30 6.23 -1.17
N LEU A 86 6.43 4.97 -1.57
CA LEU A 86 5.52 4.32 -2.53
C LEU A 86 4.66 3.28 -1.80
N PHE A 87 3.48 3.02 -2.34
CA PHE A 87 2.47 2.18 -1.68
C PHE A 87 2.24 0.87 -2.44
N GLU A 88 3.29 0.07 -2.63
CA GLU A 88 3.25 -1.18 -3.41
C GLU A 88 2.24 -2.20 -2.88
N ASP A 89 2.02 -2.26 -1.58
CA ASP A 89 1.02 -3.16 -0.97
C ASP A 89 -0.43 -2.75 -1.30
N TYR A 90 -0.64 -1.49 -1.68
CA TYR A 90 -1.95 -0.87 -1.84
C TYR A 90 -2.28 -0.48 -3.30
N ALA A 91 -1.26 -0.20 -4.10
CA ALA A 91 -1.35 0.11 -5.52
C ALA A 91 -0.23 -0.59 -6.32
N PRO A 92 -0.13 -1.94 -6.25
CA PRO A 92 0.98 -2.70 -6.81
C PRO A 92 1.17 -2.50 -8.32
N ILE A 93 0.09 -2.37 -9.09
CA ILE A 93 0.18 -2.19 -10.55
C ILE A 93 0.76 -0.81 -10.85
N THR A 94 0.27 0.22 -10.15
CA THR A 94 0.71 1.59 -10.31
C THR A 94 2.15 1.78 -9.87
N VAL A 95 2.53 1.25 -8.70
CA VAL A 95 3.90 1.34 -8.19
C VAL A 95 4.86 0.56 -9.09
N ASN A 96 4.50 -0.64 -9.55
CA ASN A 96 5.32 -1.39 -10.49
C ASN A 96 5.55 -0.60 -11.79
N ASN A 97 4.49 -0.01 -12.35
CA ASN A 97 4.59 0.85 -13.52
C ASN A 97 5.54 2.03 -13.30
N PHE A 98 5.38 2.74 -12.18
CA PHE A 98 6.19 3.90 -11.85
C PHE A 98 7.68 3.52 -11.67
N VAL A 99 7.96 2.47 -10.90
CA VAL A 99 9.31 1.96 -10.63
C VAL A 99 9.98 1.49 -11.93
N PHE A 100 9.26 0.73 -12.76
CA PHE A 100 9.75 0.31 -14.07
C PHE A 100 10.14 1.51 -14.93
N LEU A 101 9.24 2.48 -15.12
CA LEU A 101 9.51 3.66 -15.95
C LEU A 101 10.67 4.50 -15.39
N ALA A 102 10.77 4.67 -14.07
CA ALA A 102 11.89 5.36 -13.44
C ALA A 102 13.23 4.63 -13.69
N GLN A 103 13.28 3.31 -13.53
CA GLN A 103 14.49 2.51 -13.81
C GLN A 103 14.91 2.55 -15.28
N GLN A 104 13.96 2.70 -16.22
CA GLN A 104 14.26 2.90 -17.65
C GLN A 104 14.74 4.33 -17.97
N GLY A 105 14.75 5.24 -16.99
CA GLY A 105 15.07 6.66 -17.20
C GLY A 105 13.96 7.42 -17.95
N TYR A 106 12.74 6.88 -18.02
CA TYR A 106 11.61 7.47 -18.75
C TYR A 106 11.36 8.94 -18.36
N TYR A 107 11.41 9.19 -17.05
CA TYR A 107 11.17 10.49 -16.44
C TYR A 107 12.35 11.46 -16.53
N ASN A 108 13.51 11.01 -17.03
CA ASN A 108 14.69 11.87 -17.11
C ASN A 108 14.44 13.06 -18.03
N ASN A 109 14.84 14.24 -17.56
CA ASN A 109 14.72 15.54 -18.22
C ASN A 109 13.29 15.86 -18.71
N THR A 110 12.27 15.32 -18.03
CA THR A 110 10.88 15.72 -18.24
C THR A 110 10.57 16.98 -17.43
N THR A 111 9.32 17.45 -17.43
CA THR A 111 8.94 18.69 -16.72
C THR A 111 7.63 18.54 -15.95
N PHE A 112 7.45 19.41 -14.96
CA PHE A 112 6.15 19.72 -14.39
C PHE A 112 5.40 20.65 -15.35
N HIS A 113 4.56 20.07 -16.20
CA HIS A 113 3.94 20.77 -17.32
C HIS A 113 2.63 21.47 -16.95
N ARG A 114 2.04 21.15 -15.80
CA ARG A 114 0.83 21.79 -15.29
C ARG A 114 0.91 21.93 -13.76
N VAL A 115 0.86 23.15 -13.27
CA VAL A 115 1.02 23.46 -11.84
C VAL A 115 -0.01 24.52 -11.47
N ILE A 116 -0.92 24.17 -10.57
CA ILE A 116 -2.04 25.03 -10.19
C ILE A 116 -1.95 25.30 -8.69
N GLU A 117 -1.97 26.58 -8.34
CA GLU A 117 -1.92 27.06 -6.97
C GLU A 117 -3.08 26.47 -6.16
N ASN A 118 -2.79 26.03 -4.92
CA ASN A 118 -3.77 25.39 -4.05
C ASN A 118 -4.49 24.21 -4.72
N PHE A 119 -3.75 23.41 -5.49
CA PHE A 119 -4.28 22.20 -6.10
C PHE A 119 -3.19 21.12 -6.20
N MET A 120 -2.34 21.19 -7.24
CA MET A 120 -1.31 20.17 -7.48
C MET A 120 -0.21 20.64 -8.44
N ALA A 121 0.88 19.87 -8.45
CA ALA A 121 1.93 19.93 -9.46
C ALA A 121 1.95 18.61 -10.27
N GLN A 122 1.69 18.69 -11.57
CA GLN A 122 1.56 17.53 -12.47
C GLN A 122 2.78 17.41 -13.40
N GLY A 123 3.33 16.20 -13.49
CA GLY A 123 4.51 15.83 -14.27
C GLY A 123 4.36 14.47 -14.97
N GLY A 124 5.47 13.93 -15.46
CA GLY A 124 5.51 12.59 -16.06
C GLY A 124 5.05 12.49 -17.52
N ASP A 125 4.86 13.64 -18.20
CA ASP A 125 4.69 13.70 -19.66
C ASP A 125 6.02 14.05 -20.34
N PRO A 126 6.61 13.14 -21.15
CA PRO A 126 7.83 13.42 -21.90
C PRO A 126 7.76 14.56 -22.90
N THR A 127 6.58 14.83 -23.42
CA THR A 127 6.35 15.89 -24.42
C THR A 127 6.12 17.25 -23.76
N GLY A 128 5.75 17.25 -22.47
CA GLY A 128 5.39 18.45 -21.72
C GLY A 128 4.09 19.13 -22.18
N THR A 129 3.27 18.46 -23.00
CA THR A 129 2.01 19.03 -23.52
C THR A 129 0.78 18.68 -22.67
N GLY A 130 0.92 17.71 -21.76
CA GLY A 130 -0.15 17.09 -21.00
C GLY A 130 -0.85 15.93 -21.72
N THR A 131 -0.42 15.57 -22.94
CA THR A 131 -1.07 14.53 -23.75
C THR A 131 -0.19 13.31 -24.03
N GLY A 132 1.07 13.33 -23.61
CA GLY A 132 1.97 12.18 -23.77
C GLY A 132 1.71 11.06 -22.78
N GLY A 133 2.37 9.93 -23.00
CA GLY A 133 2.28 8.74 -22.17
C GLY A 133 3.32 7.69 -22.58
N PRO A 134 3.33 6.51 -21.92
CA PRO A 134 4.36 5.50 -22.13
C PRO A 134 4.03 4.54 -23.29
N GLY A 135 2.91 4.74 -24.00
CA GLY A 135 2.44 3.87 -25.09
C GLY A 135 1.37 2.85 -24.68
N TYR A 136 1.02 2.77 -23.40
CA TYR A 136 -0.01 1.89 -22.86
C TYR A 136 -0.81 2.57 -21.74
N GLN A 137 -1.90 1.92 -21.32
CA GLN A 137 -2.76 2.34 -20.21
C GLN A 137 -3.11 1.15 -19.30
N PHE A 138 -3.46 1.43 -18.04
CA PHE A 138 -3.87 0.43 -17.05
C PHE A 138 -4.97 0.96 -16.10
N GLU A 139 -5.56 0.04 -15.35
CA GLU A 139 -6.68 0.21 -14.41
C GLU A 139 -6.35 1.13 -13.21
N ASP A 140 -7.40 1.58 -12.51
CA ASP A 140 -7.29 2.33 -11.26
C ASP A 140 -7.25 1.38 -10.05
N GLU A 141 -6.57 1.78 -8.98
CA GLU A 141 -6.44 1.04 -7.72
C GLU A 141 -6.88 1.96 -6.57
N PHE A 142 -8.04 1.65 -5.95
CA PHE A 142 -8.60 2.48 -4.89
C PHE A 142 -8.69 1.74 -3.56
N ILE A 143 -8.28 2.43 -2.50
CA ILE A 143 -8.36 1.95 -1.12
C ILE A 143 -8.96 3.04 -0.22
N GLY A 144 -9.83 2.63 0.72
CA GLY A 144 -10.69 3.55 1.45
C GLY A 144 -9.97 4.57 2.32
N PHE A 145 -8.84 4.19 2.90
CA PHE A 145 -8.02 5.06 3.75
C PHE A 145 -6.97 5.87 2.96
N LEU A 146 -6.91 5.75 1.64
CA LEU A 146 -6.10 6.59 0.76
C LEU A 146 -7.03 7.60 0.07
N ASN A 147 -7.25 8.73 0.72
CA ASN A 147 -8.08 9.84 0.26
C ASN A 147 -7.27 11.14 0.25
N PHE A 148 -7.67 12.09 -0.60
CA PHE A 148 -6.98 13.35 -0.83
C PHE A 148 -7.28 14.39 0.26
N ASP A 149 -6.98 14.04 1.51
CA ASP A 149 -7.30 14.84 2.70
C ASP A 149 -6.18 15.79 3.15
N ARG A 150 -5.01 15.75 2.51
CA ARG A 150 -3.84 16.60 2.79
C ARG A 150 -3.00 16.87 1.54
N SER A 151 -2.04 17.76 1.69
CA SER A 151 -0.96 17.94 0.71
C SER A 151 0.02 16.78 0.73
N GLY A 152 0.76 16.58 -0.36
CA GLY A 152 1.84 15.60 -0.46
C GLY A 152 1.40 14.23 -0.94
N TRP A 153 0.17 14.08 -1.44
CA TRP A 153 -0.24 12.85 -2.09
C TRP A 153 0.33 12.74 -3.49
N LEU A 154 1.01 11.63 -3.78
CA LEU A 154 1.46 11.25 -5.12
C LEU A 154 0.41 10.35 -5.75
N ALA A 155 -0.15 10.79 -6.89
CA ALA A 155 -1.24 10.10 -7.54
C ALA A 155 -1.16 10.12 -9.08
N MET A 156 -1.81 9.16 -9.72
CA MET A 156 -1.84 9.07 -11.18
C MET A 156 -2.78 10.09 -11.80
N ALA A 157 -2.28 10.82 -12.80
CA ALA A 157 -3.13 11.60 -13.69
C ALA A 157 -3.72 10.66 -14.76
N ASN A 158 -5.03 10.78 -15.00
CA ASN A 158 -5.75 9.98 -15.99
C ASN A 158 -6.80 10.83 -16.74
N ALA A 159 -7.34 10.29 -17.83
CA ALA A 159 -8.39 10.91 -18.64
C ALA A 159 -9.78 10.29 -18.38
N GLY A 160 -9.94 9.59 -17.25
CA GLY A 160 -11.10 8.77 -16.91
C GLY A 160 -10.71 7.36 -16.47
N PRO A 161 -11.69 6.54 -16.06
CA PRO A 161 -11.42 5.22 -15.48
C PRO A 161 -10.56 4.33 -16.38
N GLY A 162 -9.53 3.72 -15.78
CA GLY A 162 -8.63 2.78 -16.46
C GLY A 162 -7.76 3.37 -17.56
N THR A 163 -7.40 4.64 -17.44
CA THR A 163 -6.51 5.33 -18.39
C THR A 163 -5.22 5.83 -17.75
N ASN A 164 -4.79 5.20 -16.64
CA ASN A 164 -3.50 5.50 -16.01
C ASN A 164 -2.36 5.16 -16.96
N GLY A 165 -1.30 5.97 -16.95
CA GLY A 165 -0.14 5.82 -17.82
C GLY A 165 1.16 6.18 -17.10
N SER A 166 1.84 7.24 -17.54
CA SER A 166 3.08 7.71 -16.91
C SER A 166 2.92 8.99 -16.11
N GLN A 167 1.87 9.76 -16.38
CA GLN A 167 1.66 11.07 -15.78
C GLN A 167 1.19 10.94 -14.34
N PHE A 168 1.75 11.76 -13.47
CA PHE A 168 1.41 11.81 -12.05
C PHE A 168 1.22 13.26 -11.61
N PHE A 169 0.64 13.45 -10.43
CA PHE A 169 0.62 14.73 -9.76
C PHE A 169 0.91 14.58 -8.26
N ILE A 170 1.44 15.65 -7.67
CA ILE A 170 1.62 15.78 -6.22
C ILE A 170 0.69 16.88 -5.72
N THR A 171 -0.16 16.58 -4.73
CA THR A 171 -1.08 17.59 -4.17
C THR A 171 -0.36 18.63 -3.33
N THR A 172 -0.83 19.87 -3.39
CA THR A 172 -0.32 20.97 -2.55
C THR A 172 -1.32 21.40 -1.47
N THR A 173 -2.53 20.82 -1.47
CA THR A 173 -3.62 21.06 -0.51
C THR A 173 -4.56 19.84 -0.50
N PRO A 174 -5.52 19.70 0.44
CA PRO A 174 -6.58 18.70 0.35
C PRO A 174 -7.44 18.86 -0.92
N THR A 175 -7.68 17.76 -1.64
CA THR A 175 -8.43 17.73 -2.90
C THR A 175 -9.46 16.59 -2.94
N PRO A 176 -10.44 16.53 -2.02
CA PRO A 176 -11.36 15.38 -1.87
C PRO A 176 -12.25 15.13 -3.11
N HIS A 177 -12.38 16.10 -4.00
CA HIS A 177 -13.10 15.91 -5.27
C HIS A 177 -12.38 14.94 -6.24
N LEU A 178 -11.13 14.57 -5.94
CA LEU A 178 -10.33 13.56 -6.64
C LEU A 178 -10.46 12.15 -6.04
N ASP A 179 -11.09 12.01 -4.87
CA ASP A 179 -11.26 10.72 -4.19
C ASP A 179 -11.96 9.71 -5.12
N PHE A 180 -11.42 8.49 -5.19
CA PHE A 180 -11.91 7.39 -6.03
C PHE A 180 -11.98 7.73 -7.53
N ARG A 181 -11.15 8.67 -7.99
CA ARG A 181 -10.95 9.00 -9.42
C ARG A 181 -9.51 8.86 -9.88
N HIS A 182 -8.56 8.93 -8.95
CA HIS A 182 -7.12 8.86 -9.21
C HIS A 182 -6.47 7.94 -8.19
N THR A 183 -5.66 6.99 -8.65
CA THR A 183 -4.89 6.10 -7.77
C THR A 183 -3.87 6.91 -6.98
N ILE A 184 -3.98 6.93 -5.65
CA ILE A 184 -2.90 7.39 -4.77
C ILE A 184 -1.94 6.22 -4.61
N PHE A 185 -0.67 6.42 -4.98
CA PHE A 185 0.35 5.37 -4.97
C PHE A 185 1.62 5.75 -4.19
N GLY A 186 1.59 6.89 -3.49
CA GLY A 186 2.67 7.30 -2.61
C GLY A 186 2.38 8.59 -1.85
N GLU A 187 3.29 8.97 -0.97
CA GLU A 187 3.25 10.23 -0.23
C GLU A 187 4.62 10.90 -0.14
N VAL A 188 4.64 12.22 -0.11
CA VAL A 188 5.85 13.01 0.16
C VAL A 188 6.20 12.90 1.64
N LEU A 189 7.40 12.37 1.92
CA LEU A 189 7.99 12.30 3.26
C LEU A 189 8.80 13.55 3.60
N GLU A 190 9.54 14.08 2.62
CA GLU A 190 10.39 15.26 2.78
C GLU A 190 10.48 16.06 1.47
N GLY A 191 10.54 17.39 1.55
CA GLY A 191 10.63 18.27 0.38
C GLY A 191 9.28 18.72 -0.18
N GLN A 192 8.19 18.69 0.61
CA GLN A 192 6.89 19.23 0.19
C GLN A 192 6.96 20.73 -0.14
N GLU A 193 7.83 21.48 0.55
CA GLU A 193 8.13 22.87 0.24
C GLU A 193 8.75 23.05 -1.15
N ASN A 194 9.53 22.08 -1.63
CA ASN A 194 10.10 22.11 -2.98
C ASN A 194 8.99 21.87 -4.03
N VAL A 195 8.01 21.01 -3.74
CA VAL A 195 6.81 20.84 -4.58
C VAL A 195 6.01 22.13 -4.67
N VAL A 196 5.81 22.82 -3.55
CA VAL A 196 5.10 24.11 -3.49
C VAL A 196 5.89 25.23 -4.19
N ALA A 197 7.21 25.15 -4.21
CA ALA A 197 8.09 26.12 -4.87
C ALA A 197 8.15 25.96 -6.40
N ILE A 198 7.58 24.89 -6.96
CA ILE A 198 7.49 24.71 -8.42
C ILE A 198 6.64 25.84 -9.02
N ASP A 199 7.17 26.49 -10.05
CA ASP A 199 6.50 27.62 -10.71
C ASP A 199 5.11 27.24 -11.26
N LEU A 200 4.13 28.11 -11.00
CA LEU A 200 2.78 27.97 -11.51
C LEU A 200 2.76 27.92 -13.03
N ARG A 201 1.93 27.04 -13.58
CA ARG A 201 1.93 26.75 -15.01
C ARG A 201 0.58 26.29 -15.52
N ASP A 202 0.00 27.12 -16.40
CA ASP A 202 -1.12 26.72 -17.25
C ASP A 202 -0.58 26.18 -18.59
N PRO A 203 -0.73 24.88 -18.90
CA PRO A 203 -0.26 24.31 -20.16
C PRO A 203 -0.90 24.95 -21.39
N ALA A 204 -2.10 25.55 -21.29
CA ALA A 204 -2.76 26.20 -22.41
C ALA A 204 -2.15 27.57 -22.77
N ALA A 205 -1.46 28.21 -21.83
CA ALA A 205 -0.89 29.56 -22.00
C ALA A 205 0.64 29.59 -21.95
N ALA A 206 1.28 28.51 -21.52
CA ALA A 206 2.71 28.47 -21.30
C ALA A 206 3.53 28.54 -22.60
N THR A 207 4.57 29.39 -22.60
CA THR A 207 5.47 29.59 -23.76
C THR A 207 6.93 29.19 -23.49
N ALA A 208 7.28 28.96 -22.22
CA ALA A 208 8.56 28.39 -21.79
C ALA A 208 8.36 26.93 -21.34
N PRO A 209 9.42 26.09 -21.26
CA PRO A 209 9.34 24.78 -20.60
C PRO A 209 8.88 24.88 -19.14
N GLY A 210 8.31 23.80 -18.60
CA GLY A 210 8.00 23.73 -17.17
C GLY A 210 9.25 23.51 -16.33
N GLU A 211 9.09 23.56 -15.01
CA GLU A 211 10.16 23.23 -14.06
C GLU A 211 10.68 21.82 -14.33
N ALA A 212 12.01 21.65 -14.27
CA ALA A 212 12.64 20.40 -14.67
C ALA A 212 12.42 19.30 -13.63
N LEU A 213 12.06 18.11 -14.12
CA LEU A 213 12.25 16.84 -13.42
C LEU A 213 13.48 16.17 -14.04
N ASN A 214 14.62 16.31 -13.39
CA ASN A 214 15.90 15.85 -13.91
C ASN A 214 15.94 14.32 -13.96
N THR A 215 15.60 13.65 -12.86
CA THR A 215 15.51 12.19 -12.77
C THR A 215 14.71 11.78 -11.54
N ILE A 216 14.35 10.50 -11.46
CA ILE A 216 13.77 9.87 -10.28
C ILE A 216 14.68 8.71 -9.89
N VAL A 217 15.18 8.75 -8.65
CA VAL A 217 16.01 7.68 -8.10
C VAL A 217 15.14 6.77 -7.25
N ILE A 218 15.01 5.50 -7.62
CA ILE A 218 14.32 4.49 -6.81
C ILE A 218 15.23 4.05 -5.66
N VAL A 219 14.67 4.01 -4.46
CA VAL A 219 15.31 3.59 -3.22
C VAL A 219 14.59 2.33 -2.73
N THR A 220 15.34 1.25 -2.52
CA THR A 220 14.81 -0.02 -1.98
C THR A 220 15.42 -0.40 -0.64
N ASP A 221 16.28 0.48 -0.10
CA ASP A 221 16.86 0.35 1.23
C ASP A 221 16.75 1.72 1.93
N PRO A 222 15.70 1.91 2.76
CA PRO A 222 15.49 3.15 3.50
C PRO A 222 16.69 3.56 4.36
N ALA A 223 17.54 2.61 4.79
CA ALA A 223 18.73 2.91 5.59
C ALA A 223 19.79 3.70 4.81
N LEU A 224 19.68 3.78 3.48
CA LEU A 224 20.55 4.59 2.63
C LEU A 224 20.10 6.06 2.53
N VAL A 225 18.92 6.41 3.04
CA VAL A 225 18.40 7.77 3.00
C VAL A 225 18.47 8.40 4.39
N GLN A 226 19.27 9.46 4.52
CA GLN A 226 19.26 10.31 5.69
C GLN A 226 18.13 11.33 5.55
N THR A 227 16.95 10.99 6.06
CA THR A 227 15.76 11.86 6.03
C THR A 227 15.53 12.59 7.35
N THR A 228 14.88 13.76 7.28
CA THR A 228 14.33 14.46 8.45
C THR A 228 12.90 14.03 8.78
N TYR A 229 12.26 13.24 7.90
CA TYR A 229 10.95 12.67 8.14
C TYR A 229 10.95 11.82 9.41
N THR A 230 9.93 12.04 10.23
CA THR A 230 9.63 11.20 11.39
C THR A 230 8.23 10.66 11.17
N ALA A 231 8.12 9.32 11.10
CA ALA A 231 6.82 8.68 11.00
C ALA A 231 5.92 9.14 12.16
N PRO A 232 4.65 9.48 11.90
CA PRO A 232 3.71 9.80 12.96
C PRO A 232 3.61 8.64 13.94
N ALA A 233 3.41 8.94 15.22
CA ALA A 233 3.14 7.89 16.20
C ALA A 233 1.85 7.15 15.80
N PRO A 234 1.77 5.82 16.06
CA PRO A 234 0.55 5.07 15.87
C PRO A 234 -0.63 5.71 16.61
N ALA A 235 -1.81 5.66 16.01
CA ALA A 235 -3.05 6.17 16.58
C ALA A 235 -3.35 5.51 17.94
N VAL A 236 -3.68 6.33 18.94
CA VAL A 236 -4.12 5.85 20.26
C VAL A 236 -5.63 5.65 20.29
N ALA A 237 -6.15 5.07 21.36
CA ALA A 237 -7.59 4.80 21.49
C ALA A 237 -8.43 6.08 21.33
N GLU A 238 -7.96 7.18 21.90
CA GLU A 238 -8.62 8.49 21.87
C GLU A 238 -8.75 9.03 20.44
N ASP A 239 -7.82 8.72 19.54
CA ASP A 239 -7.90 9.15 18.13
C ASP A 239 -9.05 8.44 17.40
N TYR A 240 -9.26 7.15 17.69
CA TYR A 240 -10.38 6.39 17.13
C TYR A 240 -11.72 6.82 17.73
N GLU A 241 -11.76 7.10 19.03
CA GLU A 241 -12.95 7.63 19.70
C GLU A 241 -13.38 8.97 19.10
N ALA A 242 -12.43 9.88 18.87
CA ALA A 242 -12.69 11.17 18.24
C ALA A 242 -13.19 11.01 16.79
N ALA A 243 -12.62 10.08 16.01
CA ALA A 243 -13.09 9.79 14.65
C ALA A 243 -14.50 9.17 14.64
N MET A 244 -14.80 8.27 15.58
CA MET A 244 -16.15 7.71 15.74
C MET A 244 -17.16 8.77 16.15
N GLU A 245 -16.81 9.73 17.01
CA GLU A 245 -17.70 10.82 17.37
C GLU A 245 -18.06 11.69 16.15
N GLN A 246 -17.10 11.95 15.25
CA GLN A 246 -17.37 12.64 14.00
C GLN A 246 -18.34 11.84 13.11
N LEU A 247 -18.13 10.52 12.99
CA LEU A 247 -19.05 9.65 12.26
C LEU A 247 -20.46 9.68 12.88
N ASN A 248 -20.56 9.55 14.20
CA ASN A 248 -21.82 9.56 14.94
C ASN A 248 -22.65 10.82 14.64
N ASN A 249 -21.97 11.97 14.58
CA ASN A 249 -22.61 13.25 14.28
C ASN A 249 -23.06 13.40 12.82
N SER A 250 -22.54 12.56 11.92
CA SER A 250 -22.90 12.56 10.50
C SER A 250 -24.05 11.61 10.15
N ILE A 251 -24.43 10.70 11.06
CA ILE A 251 -25.44 9.67 10.80
C ILE A 251 -26.85 10.31 10.75
N PRO A 252 -27.56 10.22 9.61
CA PRO A 252 -28.89 10.78 9.47
C PRO A 252 -29.95 9.90 10.13
N ALA A 253 -30.99 10.51 10.70
CA ALA A 253 -32.19 9.78 11.09
C ALA A 253 -32.83 9.07 9.87
N PRO A 254 -33.41 7.87 10.02
CA PRO A 254 -33.68 7.15 11.27
C PRO A 254 -32.56 6.18 11.72
N LEU A 255 -31.36 6.26 11.14
CA LEU A 255 -30.26 5.39 11.54
C LEU A 255 -29.78 5.72 12.95
N LEU A 256 -29.39 4.68 13.69
CA LEU A 256 -28.92 4.79 15.07
C LEU A 256 -27.58 4.07 15.24
N VAL A 257 -26.69 4.67 16.03
CA VAL A 257 -25.46 4.02 16.49
C VAL A 257 -25.82 3.04 17.61
N ASP A 258 -25.37 1.80 17.47
CA ASP A 258 -25.44 0.81 18.55
C ASP A 258 -24.30 1.09 19.55
N SER A 259 -24.61 1.80 20.64
CA SER A 259 -23.64 2.21 21.65
C SER A 259 -23.17 1.06 22.55
N GLU A 260 -23.89 -0.07 22.58
CA GLU A 260 -23.44 -1.25 23.34
C GLU A 260 -22.40 -2.04 22.55
N PHE A 261 -22.50 -1.99 21.23
CA PHE A 261 -21.49 -2.55 20.33
C PHE A 261 -20.31 -1.59 20.11
N SER A 262 -20.56 -0.30 19.90
CA SER A 262 -19.55 0.62 19.38
C SER A 262 -18.59 1.13 20.46
N GLY A 263 -17.29 1.15 20.19
CA GLY A 263 -16.26 1.65 21.10
C GLY A 263 -14.84 1.18 20.77
N VAL A 264 -13.90 1.56 21.62
CA VAL A 264 -12.53 1.03 21.63
C VAL A 264 -12.36 0.15 22.86
N PHE A 265 -11.94 -1.09 22.64
CA PHE A 265 -11.89 -2.14 23.66
C PHE A 265 -10.46 -2.70 23.75
N SER A 266 -9.91 -2.77 24.95
CA SER A 266 -8.70 -3.55 25.23
C SER A 266 -8.92 -5.03 24.91
N SER A 267 -7.85 -5.82 24.77
CA SER A 267 -7.95 -7.27 24.55
C SER A 267 -8.85 -7.98 25.57
N GLU A 268 -8.78 -7.60 26.85
CA GLU A 268 -9.65 -8.17 27.90
C GLU A 268 -11.13 -7.84 27.68
N GLN A 269 -11.42 -6.58 27.33
CA GLN A 269 -12.79 -6.15 27.04
C GLN A 269 -13.31 -6.80 25.75
N THR A 270 -12.49 -6.93 24.71
CA THR A 270 -12.86 -7.63 23.47
C THR A 270 -13.28 -9.06 23.78
N LEU A 271 -12.49 -9.80 24.58
CA LEU A 271 -12.82 -11.16 25.00
C LEU A 271 -14.13 -11.23 25.79
N ALA A 272 -14.42 -10.25 26.65
CA ALA A 272 -15.65 -10.19 27.42
C ALA A 272 -16.90 -9.90 26.57
N LEU A 273 -16.72 -9.31 25.37
CA LEU A 273 -17.80 -9.02 24.42
C LEU A 273 -18.07 -10.16 23.45
N LEU A 274 -17.21 -11.17 23.37
CA LEU A 274 -17.44 -12.32 22.49
C LEU A 274 -18.64 -13.15 22.97
N PRO A 275 -19.41 -13.74 22.04
CA PRO A 275 -20.44 -14.72 22.37
C PRO A 275 -19.91 -15.83 23.28
N GLY A 276 -20.75 -16.34 24.20
CA GLY A 276 -20.31 -17.24 25.27
C GLY A 276 -19.67 -18.56 24.79
N ASP A 277 -20.02 -19.03 23.61
CA ASP A 277 -19.41 -20.17 22.91
C ASP A 277 -17.99 -19.89 22.38
N GLN A 278 -17.63 -18.62 22.14
CA GLN A 278 -16.27 -18.18 21.77
C GLN A 278 -15.39 -17.82 22.97
N SER A 279 -15.98 -17.75 24.17
CA SER A 279 -15.28 -17.41 25.42
C SER A 279 -14.56 -18.59 26.07
N ASP A 280 -14.54 -19.77 25.44
CA ASP A 280 -14.05 -21.05 25.97
C ASP A 280 -12.50 -21.16 26.11
N GLY A 281 -11.80 -20.02 26.03
CA GLY A 281 -10.35 -19.90 26.10
C GLY A 281 -9.64 -19.94 24.74
N SER A 282 -10.32 -20.39 23.69
CA SER A 282 -9.78 -20.42 22.32
C SER A 282 -9.48 -19.01 21.79
N ALA A 283 -10.41 -18.06 21.96
CA ALA A 283 -10.21 -16.66 21.56
C ALA A 283 -9.06 -15.99 22.33
N ALA A 284 -8.93 -16.28 23.62
CA ALA A 284 -7.85 -15.72 24.45
C ALA A 284 -6.48 -16.26 24.03
N ALA A 285 -6.40 -17.55 23.67
CA ALA A 285 -5.20 -18.15 23.13
C ALA A 285 -4.83 -17.53 21.76
N PHE A 286 -5.81 -17.38 20.87
CA PHE A 286 -5.64 -16.77 19.55
C PHE A 286 -5.14 -15.32 19.65
N PHE A 287 -5.86 -14.45 20.36
CA PHE A 287 -5.47 -13.05 20.54
C PHE A 287 -4.13 -12.91 21.28
N GLY A 288 -3.86 -13.78 22.25
CA GLY A 288 -2.58 -13.80 22.96
C GLY A 288 -1.40 -14.21 22.06
N ALA A 289 -1.61 -15.16 21.14
CA ALA A 289 -0.57 -15.66 20.25
C ALA A 289 -0.07 -14.60 19.26
N HIS A 290 -0.97 -13.73 18.78
CA HIS A 290 -0.66 -12.70 17.78
C HIS A 290 -0.43 -11.29 18.37
N GLY A 291 -0.39 -11.18 19.70
CA GLY A 291 -0.18 -9.89 20.36
C GLY A 291 -1.31 -8.88 20.07
N HIS A 292 -2.56 -9.33 20.07
CA HIS A 292 -3.72 -8.45 19.97
C HIS A 292 -3.67 -7.39 21.08
N SER A 293 -3.87 -6.14 20.69
CA SER A 293 -3.77 -4.98 21.58
C SER A 293 -5.13 -4.37 21.91
N GLN A 294 -5.98 -4.19 20.88
CA GLN A 294 -7.30 -3.59 21.03
C GLN A 294 -8.20 -3.90 19.83
N ARG A 295 -9.51 -3.84 20.06
CA ARG A 295 -10.54 -3.78 19.02
C ARG A 295 -11.14 -2.38 18.98
N VAL A 296 -11.17 -1.77 17.80
CA VAL A 296 -12.07 -0.63 17.51
C VAL A 296 -13.27 -1.21 16.80
N GLN A 297 -14.50 -0.92 17.22
CA GLN A 297 -15.67 -1.38 16.47
C GLN A 297 -16.79 -0.34 16.51
N HIS A 298 -17.54 -0.26 15.41
CA HIS A 298 -18.65 0.66 15.27
C HIS A 298 -19.79 0.01 14.50
N ARG A 299 -21.03 0.26 14.91
CA ARG A 299 -22.22 -0.31 14.27
C ARG A 299 -23.34 0.72 14.14
N VAL A 300 -23.90 0.78 12.94
CA VAL A 300 -25.09 1.56 12.61
C VAL A 300 -26.24 0.61 12.31
N THR A 301 -27.42 0.93 12.82
CA THR A 301 -28.64 0.14 12.67
C THR A 301 -29.80 0.98 12.14
N ASN A 302 -30.64 0.37 11.31
CA ASN A 302 -31.92 0.91 10.88
C ASN A 302 -33.01 0.39 11.83
N ALA A 303 -33.12 1.01 13.00
CA ALA A 303 -34.02 0.55 14.06
C ALA A 303 -35.52 0.65 13.69
N THR A 304 -35.87 1.49 12.72
CA THR A 304 -37.25 1.61 12.22
C THR A 304 -37.57 0.60 11.13
N CYS A 305 -36.59 -0.17 10.66
CA CYS A 305 -36.75 -1.11 9.55
C CYS A 305 -37.28 -0.43 8.27
N ASP A 306 -37.00 0.86 8.09
CA ASP A 306 -37.41 1.59 6.90
C ASP A 306 -36.40 1.34 5.77
N LEU A 307 -36.61 0.24 5.07
CA LEU A 307 -35.74 -0.21 3.98
C LEU A 307 -35.82 0.67 2.73
N ALA A 308 -36.86 1.52 2.63
CA ALA A 308 -36.97 2.49 1.55
C ALA A 308 -36.02 3.69 1.77
N SER A 309 -35.81 4.07 3.03
CA SER A 309 -34.88 5.14 3.40
C SER A 309 -33.42 4.68 3.53
N ALA A 310 -33.20 3.44 3.98
CA ALA A 310 -31.87 2.84 4.04
C ALA A 310 -31.93 1.36 3.65
N GLY A 311 -31.24 0.99 2.57
CA GLY A 311 -31.27 -0.37 2.00
C GLY A 311 -30.61 -1.46 2.85
N PHE A 312 -30.29 -1.19 4.11
CA PHE A 312 -29.69 -2.13 5.06
C PHE A 312 -30.38 -2.04 6.42
N MET A 313 -30.35 -3.14 7.18
CA MET A 313 -30.77 -3.19 8.59
C MET A 313 -29.63 -2.84 9.54
N ALA A 314 -28.41 -3.27 9.23
CA ALA A 314 -27.23 -2.90 10.00
C ALA A 314 -25.98 -2.91 9.13
N ILE A 315 -25.01 -2.06 9.45
CA ILE A 315 -23.64 -2.15 8.97
C ILE A 315 -22.70 -2.02 10.16
N SER A 316 -21.57 -2.72 10.14
CA SER A 316 -20.54 -2.54 11.15
C SER A 316 -19.14 -2.72 10.59
N TYR A 317 -18.20 -2.13 11.30
CA TYR A 317 -16.79 -2.19 11.00
C TYR A 317 -16.02 -2.36 12.30
N GLY A 318 -15.19 -3.39 12.34
CA GLY A 318 -14.25 -3.67 13.42
C GLY A 318 -12.81 -3.59 12.92
N LEU A 319 -11.87 -3.23 13.77
CA LEU A 319 -10.42 -3.29 13.56
C LEU A 319 -9.79 -3.97 14.76
N ASP A 320 -9.36 -5.21 14.58
CA ASP A 320 -8.51 -5.91 15.56
C ASP A 320 -7.06 -5.57 15.29
N ARG A 321 -6.40 -4.89 16.24
CA ARG A 321 -5.02 -4.43 16.09
C ARG A 321 -4.03 -5.39 16.73
N PHE A 322 -3.06 -5.85 15.96
CA PHE A 322 -2.02 -6.79 16.36
C PHE A 322 -0.66 -6.11 16.54
N ALA A 323 0.36 -6.88 16.91
CA ALA A 323 1.69 -6.35 17.21
C ALA A 323 2.39 -5.76 15.98
N SER A 324 2.16 -6.33 14.79
CA SER A 324 2.74 -5.89 13.52
C SER A 324 1.88 -6.30 12.32
N PRO A 325 2.15 -5.79 11.10
CA PRO A 325 1.50 -6.25 9.88
C PRO A 325 1.64 -7.76 9.65
N GLU A 326 2.80 -8.35 9.98
CA GLU A 326 3.03 -9.79 9.85
C GLU A 326 2.17 -10.60 10.81
N GLU A 327 2.00 -10.13 12.05
CA GLU A 327 1.11 -10.79 13.02
C GLU A 327 -0.36 -10.68 12.62
N ALA A 328 -0.79 -9.55 12.04
CA ALA A 328 -2.14 -9.41 11.50
C ALA A 328 -2.38 -10.36 10.32
N ALA A 329 -1.40 -10.48 9.41
CA ALA A 329 -1.45 -11.43 8.31
C ALA A 329 -1.52 -12.87 8.81
N ALA A 330 -0.69 -13.22 9.81
CA ALA A 330 -0.68 -14.54 10.42
C ALA A 330 -2.01 -14.86 11.12
N ALA A 331 -2.56 -13.92 11.88
CA ALA A 331 -3.84 -14.05 12.56
C ALA A 331 -5.00 -14.29 11.57
N LEU A 332 -5.00 -13.58 10.44
CA LEU A 332 -6.00 -13.78 9.38
C LEU A 332 -5.84 -15.15 8.71
N ALA A 333 -4.61 -15.57 8.43
CA ALA A 333 -4.30 -16.84 7.77
C ALA A 333 -4.58 -18.09 8.64
N GLU A 334 -4.62 -17.95 9.98
CA GLU A 334 -4.97 -19.05 10.90
C GLU A 334 -6.44 -19.50 10.74
N GLY A 335 -7.31 -18.66 10.17
CA GLY A 335 -8.70 -19.01 9.89
C GLY A 335 -9.62 -18.98 11.13
N TRP A 336 -9.12 -18.51 12.28
CA TRP A 336 -9.93 -18.39 13.50
C TRP A 336 -11.16 -17.50 13.29
N TYR A 337 -10.98 -16.35 12.60
CA TYR A 337 -12.09 -15.45 12.26
C TYR A 337 -13.21 -16.17 11.51
N GLU A 338 -12.86 -16.88 10.43
CA GLU A 338 -13.86 -17.60 9.64
C GLU A 338 -14.56 -18.67 10.46
N GLN A 339 -13.79 -19.49 11.19
CA GLN A 339 -14.35 -20.55 12.01
C GLN A 339 -15.28 -20.01 13.09
N SER A 340 -14.92 -18.89 13.74
CA SER A 340 -15.73 -18.26 14.78
C SER A 340 -17.12 -17.82 14.27
N TYR A 341 -17.23 -17.42 13.00
CA TYR A 341 -18.50 -17.07 12.37
C TYR A 341 -19.24 -18.32 11.87
N ILE A 342 -18.52 -19.34 11.38
CA ILE A 342 -19.11 -20.64 11.01
C ILE A 342 -19.81 -21.29 12.20
N ASP A 343 -19.19 -21.24 13.39
CA ASP A 343 -19.78 -21.77 14.62
C ASP A 343 -21.07 -21.04 15.03
N GLN A 344 -21.21 -19.77 14.62
CA GLN A 344 -22.45 -18.98 14.75
C GLN A 344 -23.46 -19.26 13.63
N GLY A 345 -23.21 -20.23 12.75
CA GLY A 345 -24.11 -20.63 11.67
C GLY A 345 -23.95 -19.84 10.37
N PHE A 346 -22.82 -19.14 10.17
CA PHE A 346 -22.47 -18.62 8.85
C PHE A 346 -21.90 -19.73 7.95
N ALA A 347 -21.99 -19.53 6.64
CA ALA A 347 -21.39 -20.39 5.63
C ALA A 347 -20.56 -19.55 4.65
N ALA A 348 -19.55 -20.15 4.03
CA ALA A 348 -18.76 -19.49 2.99
C ALA A 348 -19.66 -19.06 1.82
N SER A 349 -19.48 -17.81 1.38
CA SER A 349 -20.15 -17.29 0.19
C SER A 349 -19.44 -17.78 -1.07
N ALA A 350 -20.22 -18.08 -2.11
CA ALA A 350 -19.71 -18.41 -3.44
C ALA A 350 -19.69 -17.20 -4.39
N GLU A 351 -19.85 -15.98 -3.87
CA GLU A 351 -19.86 -14.77 -4.69
C GLU A 351 -18.49 -14.54 -5.35
N GLU A 352 -18.50 -14.42 -6.67
CA GLU A 352 -17.29 -14.16 -7.45
C GLU A 352 -16.81 -12.71 -7.26
N GLY A 353 -15.50 -12.48 -7.38
CA GLY A 353 -14.93 -11.13 -7.33
C GLY A 353 -14.60 -10.60 -5.93
N THR A 354 -14.73 -11.41 -4.88
CA THR A 354 -14.22 -11.05 -3.55
C THR A 354 -12.70 -11.22 -3.50
N THR A 355 -11.99 -10.20 -3.04
CA THR A 355 -10.54 -10.26 -2.77
C THR A 355 -10.21 -10.90 -1.41
N ALA A 356 -11.23 -11.22 -0.62
CA ALA A 356 -11.13 -11.72 0.73
C ALA A 356 -12.24 -12.73 1.07
N PRO A 357 -12.01 -13.62 2.06
CA PRO A 357 -13.03 -14.54 2.54
C PRO A 357 -14.30 -13.80 2.98
N MET A 358 -15.44 -14.28 2.50
CA MET A 358 -16.75 -13.74 2.83
C MET A 358 -17.67 -14.86 3.31
N LEU A 359 -18.35 -14.63 4.43
CA LEU A 359 -19.31 -15.55 4.99
C LEU A 359 -20.70 -14.92 5.03
N THR A 360 -21.74 -15.72 4.83
CA THR A 360 -23.13 -15.27 4.89
C THR A 360 -23.98 -16.18 5.76
N ARG A 361 -25.07 -15.62 6.28
CA ARG A 361 -26.11 -16.38 7.00
C ARG A 361 -27.48 -15.76 6.70
N THR A 362 -28.46 -16.60 6.42
CA THR A 362 -29.85 -16.14 6.29
C THR A 362 -30.54 -16.12 7.64
N ARG A 363 -31.28 -15.05 7.93
CA ARG A 363 -32.15 -14.94 9.10
C ARG A 363 -33.33 -14.02 8.84
N THR A 364 -34.33 -14.01 9.71
CA THR A 364 -35.42 -13.05 9.66
C THR A 364 -35.09 -11.82 10.51
N VAL A 365 -35.12 -10.64 9.91
CA VAL A 365 -34.89 -9.34 10.56
C VAL A 365 -35.93 -8.37 10.03
N CYS A 366 -36.50 -7.50 10.86
CA CYS A 366 -37.52 -6.56 10.40
C CYS A 366 -38.73 -7.24 9.73
N GLU A 367 -39.09 -8.45 10.19
CA GLU A 367 -40.16 -9.28 9.62
C GLU A 367 -39.96 -9.66 8.14
N VAL A 368 -38.74 -9.50 7.61
CA VAL A 368 -38.36 -9.93 6.26
C VAL A 368 -37.19 -10.90 6.30
N ASP A 369 -37.04 -11.69 5.25
CA ASP A 369 -35.85 -12.50 5.05
C ASP A 369 -34.66 -11.55 4.81
N ALA A 370 -33.54 -11.84 5.46
CA ALA A 370 -32.34 -11.02 5.45
C ALA A 370 -31.08 -11.90 5.33
N ILE A 371 -30.02 -11.30 4.79
CA ILE A 371 -28.69 -11.88 4.71
C ILE A 371 -27.79 -11.07 5.62
N ASP A 372 -27.22 -11.72 6.64
CA ASP A 372 -26.01 -11.23 7.29
C ASP A 372 -24.81 -11.62 6.42
N ALA A 373 -23.94 -10.68 6.11
CA ALA A 373 -22.69 -10.91 5.38
C ALA A 373 -21.52 -10.31 6.16
N VAL A 374 -20.39 -11.01 6.20
CA VAL A 374 -19.15 -10.56 6.83
C VAL A 374 -17.95 -10.84 5.93
N MET A 375 -16.98 -9.93 5.92
CA MET A 375 -15.72 -10.00 5.18
C MET A 375 -14.56 -9.57 6.08
N PHE A 376 -13.40 -10.17 5.87
CA PHE A 376 -12.19 -9.89 6.65
C PHE A 376 -11.09 -9.32 5.75
N LEU A 377 -10.57 -8.14 6.06
CA LEU A 377 -9.56 -7.45 5.24
C LEU A 377 -8.34 -7.11 6.10
N GLN A 378 -7.13 -7.31 5.59
CA GLN A 378 -5.93 -6.82 6.28
C GLN A 378 -5.69 -5.34 5.95
N ARG A 379 -5.31 -4.56 6.98
CA ARG A 379 -5.01 -3.13 6.92
C ARG A 379 -3.80 -2.83 7.81
N GLY A 380 -2.59 -2.87 7.24
CA GLY A 380 -1.35 -2.81 8.01
C GLY A 380 -1.35 -3.87 9.11
N ARG A 381 -1.20 -3.45 10.36
CA ARG A 381 -1.28 -4.33 11.56
C ARG A 381 -2.69 -4.61 12.09
N ALA A 382 -3.74 -4.30 11.33
CA ALA A 382 -5.12 -4.57 11.73
C ALA A 382 -5.80 -5.60 10.81
N VAL A 383 -6.67 -6.41 11.40
CA VAL A 383 -7.69 -7.17 10.67
C VAL A 383 -9.01 -6.42 10.77
N ALA A 384 -9.48 -5.91 9.65
CA ALA A 384 -10.77 -5.26 9.52
C ALA A 384 -11.88 -6.30 9.36
N ILE A 385 -12.92 -6.19 10.19
CA ILE A 385 -14.11 -7.05 10.18
C ILE A 385 -15.27 -6.20 9.67
N VAL A 386 -15.70 -6.46 8.45
CA VAL A 386 -16.70 -5.65 7.76
C VAL A 386 -17.97 -6.46 7.65
N SER A 387 -19.10 -5.96 8.15
CA SER A 387 -20.36 -6.69 8.02
C SER A 387 -21.55 -5.81 7.69
N ALA A 388 -22.54 -6.44 7.06
CA ALA A 388 -23.83 -5.84 6.74
C ALA A 388 -24.95 -6.86 6.96
N THR A 389 -26.09 -6.38 7.44
CA THR A 389 -27.36 -7.10 7.38
C THR A 389 -28.25 -6.37 6.38
N VAL A 390 -28.64 -7.07 5.32
CA VAL A 390 -29.48 -6.52 4.23
C VAL A 390 -30.68 -7.42 3.95
N PRO A 391 -31.75 -6.89 3.34
CA PRO A 391 -32.86 -7.73 2.88
C PRO A 391 -32.39 -8.80 1.91
N ALA A 392 -32.94 -10.01 2.02
CA ALA A 392 -32.68 -11.08 1.08
C ALA A 392 -33.37 -10.78 -0.26
N GLY A 393 -32.61 -10.83 -1.35
CA GLY A 393 -33.07 -10.58 -2.71
C GLY A 393 -31.96 -10.88 -3.72
N ASP A 394 -32.33 -11.16 -4.97
CA ASP A 394 -31.43 -11.80 -5.95
C ASP A 394 -30.31 -10.89 -6.50
N ASP A 395 -30.33 -9.58 -6.23
CA ASP A 395 -29.46 -8.59 -6.88
C ASP A 395 -28.60 -7.74 -5.92
N VAL A 396 -28.39 -8.15 -4.65
CA VAL A 396 -27.48 -7.41 -3.76
C VAL A 396 -26.03 -7.90 -3.99
N PRO A 397 -25.13 -7.09 -4.58
CA PRO A 397 -23.72 -7.46 -4.70
C PRO A 397 -23.04 -7.30 -3.33
N LEU A 398 -23.10 -8.32 -2.48
CA LEU A 398 -22.65 -8.24 -1.08
C LEU A 398 -21.15 -7.96 -1.02
N ALA A 399 -20.36 -8.52 -1.93
CA ALA A 399 -18.93 -8.24 -2.04
C ALA A 399 -18.69 -6.73 -2.25
N LEU A 400 -19.40 -6.14 -3.21
CA LEU A 400 -19.31 -4.72 -3.53
C LEU A 400 -19.80 -3.86 -2.36
N LEU A 401 -20.91 -4.25 -1.74
CA LEU A 401 -21.48 -3.55 -0.59
C LEU A 401 -20.49 -3.53 0.57
N LEU A 402 -19.93 -4.68 0.96
CA LEU A 402 -19.01 -4.76 2.08
C LEU A 402 -17.70 -4.03 1.75
N GLN A 403 -17.08 -4.35 0.62
CA GLN A 403 -15.77 -3.80 0.28
C GLN A 403 -15.85 -2.30 -0.03
N GLN A 404 -16.72 -1.87 -0.94
CA GLN A 404 -16.78 -0.47 -1.36
C GLN A 404 -17.72 0.34 -0.48
N GLY A 405 -18.95 -0.13 -0.25
CA GLY A 405 -19.96 0.63 0.48
C GLY A 405 -19.61 0.82 1.96
N VAL A 406 -19.41 -0.28 2.67
CA VAL A 406 -19.19 -0.27 4.13
C VAL A 406 -17.73 0.05 4.44
N ALA A 407 -16.77 -0.75 3.96
CA ALA A 407 -15.37 -0.52 4.30
C ALA A 407 -14.85 0.77 3.68
N GLN A 408 -14.72 0.84 2.36
CA GLN A 408 -14.00 1.96 1.73
C GLN A 408 -14.71 3.31 1.89
N ASN A 409 -15.98 3.40 1.49
CA ASN A 409 -16.69 4.67 1.37
C ASN A 409 -17.28 5.18 2.69
N THR A 410 -17.40 4.32 3.71
CA THR A 410 -17.96 4.72 5.01
C THR A 410 -16.88 4.76 6.07
N TYR A 411 -16.27 3.61 6.40
CA TYR A 411 -15.44 3.51 7.60
C TYR A 411 -13.97 3.84 7.37
N GLU A 412 -13.35 3.27 6.35
CA GLU A 412 -11.93 3.49 6.06
C GLU A 412 -11.66 4.93 5.61
N TYR A 413 -12.61 5.54 4.91
CA TYR A 413 -12.56 6.96 4.57
C TYR A 413 -12.50 7.86 5.81
N LEU A 414 -13.30 7.55 6.84
CA LEU A 414 -13.37 8.33 8.07
C LEU A 414 -12.20 8.04 9.01
N PHE A 415 -11.77 6.77 9.08
CA PHE A 415 -10.61 6.36 9.86
C PHE A 415 -9.28 6.51 9.11
N ALA A 416 -9.28 7.20 7.96
CA ALA A 416 -8.14 7.24 7.08
C ALA A 416 -6.88 7.75 7.78
N ALA A 417 -7.01 8.81 8.59
CA ALA A 417 -5.92 9.35 9.37
C ALA A 417 -5.35 8.32 10.36
N GLN A 418 -6.22 7.61 11.09
CA GLN A 418 -5.80 6.61 12.06
C GLN A 418 -5.18 5.40 11.37
N ILE A 419 -5.86 4.80 10.40
CA ILE A 419 -5.41 3.60 9.70
C ILE A 419 -4.03 3.83 9.06
N ARG A 420 -3.79 4.98 8.44
CA ARG A 420 -2.50 5.25 7.77
C ARG A 420 -1.29 5.29 8.70
N THR A 421 -1.47 5.74 9.94
CA THR A 421 -0.39 5.70 10.94
C THR A 421 -0.02 4.28 11.36
N GLU A 422 -0.81 3.27 10.96
CA GLU A 422 -0.64 1.86 11.30
C GLU A 422 -0.14 0.99 10.14
N LEU A 423 0.10 1.60 8.96
CA LEU A 423 0.48 0.86 7.75
C LEU A 423 1.98 0.64 7.61
N LYS A 424 2.80 1.37 8.37
CA LYS A 424 4.27 1.31 8.34
C LYS A 424 4.84 0.50 9.49
#